data_AF-A0A0F9U575-F1
#
_entry.id   AF-A0A0F9U575-F1
#
_cell.length_a   1.000
_cell.length_b   1.000
_cell.length_c   1.000
_cell.angle_alpha   90.00
_cell.angle_beta   90.00
_cell.angle_gamma   90.00
#
_symmetry.space_group_name_H-M   'P 1'
#
loop_
_entity.id
_entity.type
_entity.pdbx_description
1 polymer ?
#
loop_
_entity_poly.entity_id
_entity_poly.type
_entity_poly.pdbx_seq_one_letter_code
_entity_poly.pdbx_strand_id
1 'polypeptide(L)'
;MDVPQSDAPFVKAYPRETTEAFLDGHVSAFDFFGGVPLSLLYDNTTIAVAKICGDGKCERTRAFTELQSHYLFRNRFGRPAKGNDKARSRGW
;
A
#
# COMPACT_ATOMS: atom_id res chain seq x y z
N MET A 1 17.88 9.35 -5.89
CA MET A 1 17.74 9.96 -4.56
C MET A 1 17.31 8.85 -3.62
N ASP A 2 18.21 8.44 -2.73
CA ASP A 2 17.88 7.57 -1.62
C ASP A 2 17.15 8.41 -0.57
N VAL A 3 15.90 8.06 -0.28
CA VAL A 3 15.17 8.65 0.83
C VAL A 3 15.72 8.04 2.13
N PRO A 4 15.99 8.84 3.18
CA PRO A 4 16.36 8.29 4.47
C PRO A 4 15.27 7.34 4.92
N GLN A 5 15.63 6.19 5.49
CA GLN A 5 14.69 5.24 6.10
C GLN A 5 13.91 5.98 7.18
N SER A 6 12.76 6.51 6.78
CA SER A 6 11.94 7.43 7.57
C SER A 6 10.92 6.60 8.32
N ASP A 7 11.19 6.34 9.60
CA ASP A 7 10.19 5.89 10.59
C ASP A 7 9.18 7.01 10.93
N ALA A 8 8.80 7.86 9.96
CA ALA A 8 7.76 8.88 10.14
C ALA A 8 6.38 8.26 9.84
N PRO A 9 5.55 7.99 10.87
CA PRO A 9 4.23 7.46 10.64
C PRO A 9 3.29 8.56 10.10
N PHE A 10 2.58 8.27 9.02
CA PHE A 10 1.41 9.02 8.61
C PHE A 10 0.15 8.24 9.01
N VAL A 11 -0.77 8.88 9.73
CA VAL A 11 -2.03 8.26 10.16
C VAL A 11 -3.18 9.21 9.86
N LYS A 12 -4.19 8.71 9.16
CA LYS A 12 -5.46 9.41 8.92
C LYS A 12 -6.62 8.47 9.22
N ALA A 13 -7.53 8.91 10.08
CA ALA A 13 -8.66 8.10 10.53
C ALA A 13 -9.91 8.42 9.71
N TYR A 14 -10.68 7.37 9.39
CA TYR A 14 -11.96 7.48 8.69
C TYR A 14 -13.04 6.72 9.46
N PRO A 15 -14.31 7.17 9.43
CA PRO A 15 -15.41 6.47 10.08
C PRO A 15 -15.69 5.07 9.52
N ARG A 16 -15.28 4.81 8.28
CA ARG A 16 -15.45 3.53 7.58
C ARG A 16 -14.32 3.30 6.59
N GLU A 17 -13.96 2.04 6.42
CA GLU A 17 -13.10 1.57 5.33
C GLU A 17 -13.90 1.59 4.01
N THR A 18 -13.80 2.68 3.24
CA THR A 18 -14.41 2.79 1.90
C THR A 18 -13.34 3.03 0.84
N THR A 19 -13.72 2.91 -0.43
CA THR A 19 -12.81 3.17 -1.54
C THR A 19 -12.35 4.64 -1.53
N GLU A 20 -13.26 5.57 -1.22
CA GLU A 20 -12.97 7.00 -1.11
C GLU A 20 -11.98 7.27 0.02
N ALA A 21 -12.21 6.69 1.21
CA ALA A 21 -11.29 6.80 2.34
C ALA A 21 -9.88 6.26 1.99
N PHE A 22 -9.83 5.15 1.26
CA PHE A 22 -8.57 4.56 0.81
C PHE A 22 -7.84 5.48 -0.18
N LEU A 23 -8.52 6.02 -1.19
CA LEU A 23 -7.92 6.92 -2.17
C LEU A 23 -7.44 8.22 -1.51
N ASP A 24 -8.30 8.86 -0.72
CA ASP A 24 -7.98 10.10 0.01
C ASP A 24 -6.81 9.90 0.98
N GLY A 25 -6.72 8.73 1.62
CA GLY A 25 -5.59 8.35 2.47
C GLY A 25 -4.26 8.37 1.71
N HIS A 26 -4.23 7.87 0.49
CA HIS A 26 -3.02 7.85 -0.33
C HIS A 26 -2.64 9.24 -0.82
N VAL A 27 -3.62 10.03 -1.31
CA VAL A 27 -3.37 11.41 -1.74
C VAL A 27 -2.79 12.23 -0.58
N SER A 28 -3.40 12.14 0.60
CA SER A 28 -2.96 12.86 1.80
C SER A 28 -1.57 12.40 2.27
N ALA A 29 -1.29 11.09 2.19
CA ALA A 29 0.02 10.56 2.54
C ALA A 29 1.11 11.04 1.57
N PHE A 30 0.84 11.01 0.26
CA PHE A 30 1.80 11.47 -0.75
C PHE A 30 2.10 12.97 -0.61
N ASP A 31 1.09 13.78 -0.29
CA ASP A 31 1.27 15.19 0.00
C ASP A 31 2.13 15.40 1.26
N PHE A 32 1.84 14.67 2.34
CA PHE A 32 2.61 14.74 3.59
C PHE A 32 4.10 14.38 3.39
N PHE A 33 4.38 13.33 2.60
CA PHE A 33 5.77 12.93 2.30
C PHE A 33 6.42 13.78 1.20
N GLY A 34 5.69 14.72 0.59
CA GLY A 34 6.18 15.57 -0.51
C GLY A 34 6.49 14.79 -1.80
N GLY A 35 5.89 13.61 -1.96
CA GLY A 35 6.16 12.73 -3.10
C GLY A 35 5.53 11.35 -2.99
N VAL A 36 5.65 10.58 -4.07
CA VAL A 36 5.12 9.22 -4.16
C VAL A 36 6.25 8.22 -3.90
N PRO A 37 6.08 7.28 -2.94
CA PRO A 37 7.03 6.19 -2.74
C PRO A 37 7.15 5.31 -3.99
N LEU A 38 8.37 4.87 -4.32
CA LEU A 38 8.61 3.96 -5.45
C LEU A 38 7.95 2.58 -5.25
N SER A 39 7.81 2.14 -4.00
CA SER A 39 7.19 0.88 -3.66
C SER A 39 6.38 0.95 -2.37
N LEU A 40 5.16 0.40 -2.39
CA LEU A 40 4.30 0.26 -1.22
C LEU A 40 3.99 -1.22 -0.94
N LEU A 41 3.97 -1.57 0.34
CA LEU A 41 3.57 -2.89 0.82
C LEU A 41 2.17 -2.80 1.41
N TYR A 42 1.27 -3.63 0.89
CA TYR A 42 -0.11 -3.71 1.34
C TYR A 42 -0.36 -5.05 2.04
N ASP A 43 -1.26 -4.99 3.02
CA ASP A 43 -1.93 -6.19 3.50
C ASP A 43 -2.98 -6.65 2.47
N ASN A 44 -3.55 -7.84 2.62
CA ASN A 44 -4.56 -8.38 1.68
C ASN A 44 -5.96 -7.84 1.94
N THR A 45 -6.10 -6.53 2.18
CA THR A 45 -7.40 -5.89 2.39
C THR A 45 -8.25 -5.93 1.12
N THR A 46 -9.54 -6.20 1.30
CA THR A 46 -10.52 -6.36 0.20
C THR A 46 -10.69 -5.10 -0.66
N ILE A 47 -10.32 -3.93 -0.13
CA ILE A 47 -10.34 -2.66 -0.86
C ILE A 47 -9.23 -2.57 -1.91
N ALA A 48 -8.05 -3.16 -1.63
CA ALA A 48 -6.95 -3.20 -2.59
C ALA A 48 -6.98 -4.48 -3.45
N VAL A 49 -7.49 -5.59 -2.89
CA VAL A 49 -7.55 -6.91 -3.51
C VAL A 49 -9.00 -7.37 -3.62
N ALA A 50 -9.53 -7.40 -4.84
CA ALA A 50 -10.86 -7.94 -5.13
C ALA A 50 -10.92 -9.47 -4.94
N LYS A 51 -9.84 -10.19 -5.26
CA LYS A 51 -9.76 -11.64 -5.11
C LYS A 51 -8.32 -12.11 -4.92
N ILE A 52 -8.10 -12.96 -3.93
CA ILE A 52 -6.84 -13.67 -3.76
C ILE A 52 -6.89 -14.93 -4.62
N CYS A 53 -6.07 -15.03 -5.67
CA CYS A 53 -5.88 -16.28 -6.41
C CYS A 53 -4.69 -17.06 -5.84
N GLY A 54 -4.84 -18.39 -5.74
CA GLY A 54 -4.00 -19.31 -4.96
C GLY A 54 -2.49 -19.31 -5.27
N ASP A 55 -2.04 -18.68 -6.36
CA ASP A 55 -0.63 -18.60 -6.76
C ASP A 55 0.06 -17.28 -6.34
N GLY A 56 -0.49 -16.57 -5.36
CA GLY A 56 0.03 -15.24 -4.97
C GLY A 56 -0.29 -14.14 -6.00
N LYS A 57 -1.20 -14.42 -6.94
CA LYS A 57 -1.78 -13.44 -7.84
C LYS A 57 -3.03 -12.87 -7.18
N CYS A 58 -3.03 -11.59 -6.87
CA CYS A 58 -4.21 -10.90 -6.37
C CYS A 58 -4.86 -10.13 -7.53
N GLU A 59 -6.15 -10.35 -7.76
CA GLU A 59 -6.94 -9.46 -8.62
C GLU A 59 -7.16 -8.17 -7.86
N ARG A 60 -6.64 -7.07 -8.39
CA ARG A 60 -6.76 -5.75 -7.79
C ARG A 60 -8.14 -5.18 -8.06
N THR A 61 -8.65 -4.38 -7.14
CA THR A 61 -9.84 -3.58 -7.43
C THR A 61 -9.53 -2.58 -8.55
N ARG A 62 -10.56 -2.14 -9.26
CA ARG A 62 -10.43 -1.11 -10.30
C ARG A 62 -9.83 0.18 -9.74
N ALA A 63 -10.34 0.64 -8.60
CA ALA A 63 -9.86 1.85 -7.94
C ALA A 63 -8.37 1.77 -7.56
N PHE A 64 -7.92 0.61 -7.06
CA PHE A 64 -6.51 0.41 -6.73
C PHE A 64 -5.62 0.41 -7.99
N THR A 65 -6.11 -0.18 -9.08
CA THR A 65 -5.38 -0.20 -10.36
C THR A 65 -5.29 1.20 -10.97
N GLU A 66 -6.36 1.99 -10.89
CA GLU A 66 -6.39 3.40 -11.32
C GLU A 66 -5.42 4.26 -10.50
N LEU A 67 -5.42 4.12 -9.18
CA LEU A 67 -4.46 4.78 -8.28
C LEU A 67 -3.01 4.43 -8.63
N GLN A 68 -2.73 3.14 -8.85
CA GLN A 68 -1.40 2.70 -9.24
C GLN A 68 -0.98 3.31 -10.59
N SER A 69 -1.86 3.32 -11.58
CA SER A 69 -1.56 3.89 -12.89
C SER A 69 -1.37 5.40 -12.86
N HIS A 70 -2.09 6.09 -11.98
CA HIS A 70 -2.00 7.54 -11.83
C HIS A 70 -0.66 7.97 -11.21
N TYR A 71 -0.22 7.26 -10.16
CA TYR A 71 0.98 7.61 -9.40
C TYR A 71 2.22 6.78 -9.75
N LEU A 72 2.09 5.79 -10.64
CA LEU A 72 3.18 4.96 -11.19
C LEU A 72 4.07 4.26 -10.15
N PHE A 73 3.51 3.89 -8.98
CA PHE A 73 4.25 3.16 -7.95
C PHE A 73 4.17 1.64 -8.13
N ARG A 74 5.13 0.90 -7.55
CA ARG A 74 5.08 -0.56 -7.47
C ARG A 74 4.33 -1.00 -6.21
N ASN A 75 3.40 -1.96 -6.32
CA ASN A 75 2.79 -2.59 -5.15
C ASN A 75 3.38 -3.98 -4.89
N ARG A 76 3.42 -4.34 -3.60
CA ARG A 76 3.62 -5.70 -3.12
C ARG A 76 2.49 -6.02 -2.15
N PHE A 77 1.98 -7.25 -2.20
CA PHE A 77 1.01 -7.76 -1.24
C PHE A 77 1.70 -8.79 -0.35
N GLY A 78 1.40 -8.76 0.95
CA GLY A 78 1.90 -9.77 1.90
C GLY A 78 1.43 -11.16 1.52
N ARG A 79 2.32 -12.17 1.62
CA ARG A 79 1.97 -13.55 1.28
C ARG A 79 1.04 -14.15 2.36
N PRO A 80 -0.13 -14.70 1.99
CA PRO A 80 -0.90 -15.51 2.92
C PRO A 80 -0.07 -16.77 3.25
N ALA A 81 0.10 -17.06 4.55
CA ALA A 81 0.80 -18.24 5.12
C ALA A 81 2.30 -18.16 5.46
N LYS A 82 2.93 -16.97 5.57
CA LYS A 82 4.22 -16.87 6.28
C LYS A 82 4.31 -15.57 7.08
N GLY A 83 4.19 -15.68 8.41
CA GLY A 83 4.33 -14.56 9.34
C GLY A 83 5.76 -14.03 9.35
N ASN A 84 6.13 -13.19 8.38
CA ASN A 84 7.29 -12.30 8.43
C ASN A 84 7.30 -11.19 7.35
N ASP A 85 6.18 -10.91 6.65
CA ASP A 85 6.18 -9.88 5.59
C ASP A 85 5.99 -8.45 6.13
N LYS A 86 5.50 -8.28 7.37
CA LYS A 86 5.60 -7.01 8.09
C LYS A 86 6.96 -6.95 8.79
N ALA A 87 7.92 -6.34 8.10
CA ALA A 87 9.25 -5.93 8.57
C ALA A 87 10.11 -6.99 9.31
N ARG A 88 11.16 -7.47 8.64
CA ARG A 88 12.45 -7.61 9.32
C ARG A 88 13.37 -6.50 8.82
N SER A 89 13.52 -5.47 9.63
CA SER A 89 14.66 -4.57 9.57
C SER A 89 15.92 -5.43 9.58
N ARG A 90 16.57 -5.59 8.41
CA ARG A 90 17.93 -6.09 8.34
C ARG A 90 18.82 -4.90 8.63
N GLY A 91 19.35 -4.86 9.86
CA GLY A 91 20.49 -4.02 10.18
C GLY A 91 21.66 -4.35 9.28
N TRP A 92 22.27 -3.30 8.75
CA TRP A 92 23.66 -3.21 8.32
C TRP A 92 24.20 -1.92 8.96
#